data_AF-F2KJW4-F1
#
_entry.id   AF-F2KJW4-F1
#
_cell.length_a   1.000
_cell.length_b   1.000
_cell.length_c   1.000
_cell.angle_alpha   90.00
_cell.angle_beta   90.00
_cell.angle_gamma   90.00
#
_symmetry.space_group_name_H-M   'P 1'
#
loop_
_entity.id
_entity.type
_entity.pdbx_description
1 polymer ?
#
loop_
_entity_poly.entity_id
_entity_poly.type
_entity_poly.pdbx_seq_one_letter_code
_entity_poly.pdbx_strand_id
1 'polypeptide(L)'
;MTQIDVHKELTVGQVAARSGVAVTALHFYESKGLIKSTRNQGNQRRYSRAVLRRVALIKVAQRLGIPLAEIGEALKNLPDNRAPTAADWQTLSAQWSRDLDERINQLMTLRDRLNGCIGCGCLSMEACPLRNQGDVLGQQGPGAHLLE
;
A
#
# COMPACT_ATOMS: atom_id res chain seq x y z
N MET A 1 -7.82 18.70 30.22
CA MET A 1 -6.88 17.94 29.36
C MET A 1 -6.74 16.54 29.95
N THR A 2 -7.40 15.54 29.37
CA THR A 2 -7.44 14.18 29.94
C THR A 2 -6.04 13.57 29.85
N GLN A 3 -5.43 13.19 30.97
CA GLN A 3 -4.15 12.48 30.99
C GLN A 3 -4.26 11.21 30.15
N ILE A 4 -3.46 11.14 29.08
CA ILE A 4 -3.38 9.97 28.24
C ILE A 4 -2.43 9.00 28.90
N ASP A 5 -2.97 7.98 29.57
CA ASP A 5 -2.17 6.84 30.02
C ASP A 5 -1.60 6.11 28.79
N VAL A 6 -0.28 6.20 28.65
CA VAL A 6 0.48 5.60 27.54
C VAL A 6 0.67 4.08 27.72
N HIS A 7 0.46 3.56 28.93
CA HIS A 7 0.59 2.13 29.26
C HIS A 7 -0.75 1.39 29.12
N LYS A 8 -1.88 2.10 29.11
CA LYS A 8 -3.19 1.49 28.95
C LYS A 8 -3.39 0.88 27.56
N GLU A 9 -3.66 -0.43 27.54
CA GLU A 9 -4.06 -1.17 26.34
C GLU A 9 -5.41 -0.69 25.79
N LEU A 10 -5.60 -0.83 24.48
CA LEU A 10 -6.78 -0.41 23.74
C LEU A 10 -7.65 -1.62 23.37
N THR A 11 -8.97 -1.45 23.42
CA THR A 11 -9.90 -2.41 22.82
C THR A 11 -9.84 -2.30 21.29
N VAL A 12 -10.29 -3.34 20.58
CA VAL A 12 -10.36 -3.32 19.11
C VAL A 12 -11.23 -2.16 18.59
N GLY A 13 -12.34 -1.85 19.28
CA GLY A 13 -13.22 -0.72 18.93
C GLY A 13 -12.54 0.63 19.12
N GLN A 14 -11.73 0.79 20.16
CA GLN A 14 -10.93 2.01 20.37
C GLN A 14 -9.86 2.18 19.30
N VAL A 15 -9.19 1.10 18.90
CA VAL A 15 -8.21 1.15 17.80
C VAL A 15 -8.92 1.52 16.51
N ALA A 16 -10.05 0.87 16.18
CA ALA A 16 -10.84 1.13 14.98
C ALA A 16 -11.28 2.60 14.89
N ALA A 17 -11.90 3.12 15.95
CA ALA A 17 -12.37 4.51 16.00
C ALA A 17 -11.22 5.51 15.82
N ARG A 18 -10.05 5.27 16.44
CA ARG A 18 -8.93 6.22 16.42
C ARG A 18 -8.07 6.15 15.17
N SER A 19 -8.02 4.99 14.51
CA SER A 19 -7.27 4.80 13.26
C SER A 19 -8.12 4.98 12.00
N GLY A 20 -9.45 5.03 12.16
CA GLY A 20 -10.40 5.09 11.05
C GLY A 20 -10.29 3.87 10.15
N VAL A 21 -10.08 2.69 10.74
CA VAL A 21 -10.21 1.40 10.02
C VAL A 21 -11.29 0.56 10.68
N ALA A 22 -11.97 -0.26 9.87
CA ALA A 22 -12.95 -1.21 10.39
C ALA A 22 -12.30 -2.25 11.30
N VAL A 23 -13.05 -2.78 12.26
CA VAL A 23 -12.62 -3.90 13.11
C VAL A 23 -12.21 -5.11 12.28
N THR A 24 -12.92 -5.39 11.18
CA THR A 24 -12.58 -6.46 10.23
C THR A 24 -11.21 -6.24 9.60
N ALA A 25 -10.84 -5.00 9.27
CA ALA A 25 -9.51 -4.67 8.76
C ALA A 25 -8.43 -4.90 9.82
N LEU A 26 -8.68 -4.57 11.09
CA LEU A 26 -7.75 -4.88 12.18
C LEU A 26 -7.54 -6.39 12.35
N HIS A 27 -8.62 -7.18 12.33
CA HIS A 27 -8.51 -8.64 12.36
C HIS A 27 -7.76 -9.18 11.15
N PHE A 28 -7.98 -8.60 9.97
CA PHE A 28 -7.27 -8.97 8.76
C PHE A 28 -5.78 -8.66 8.86
N TYR A 29 -5.39 -7.46 9.28
CA TYR A 29 -4.00 -7.11 9.53
C TYR A 29 -3.33 -8.02 10.56
N GLU A 30 -4.06 -8.39 11.61
CA GLU A 30 -3.58 -9.34 12.60
C GLU A 30 -3.38 -10.74 12.02
N SER A 31 -4.33 -11.24 11.20
CA SER A 31 -4.19 -12.54 10.51
C SER A 31 -3.02 -12.59 9.52
N LYS A 32 -2.63 -11.43 9.00
CA LYS A 32 -1.45 -11.25 8.13
C LYS A 32 -0.17 -10.96 8.91
N GLY A 33 -0.21 -10.98 10.25
CA GLY A 33 0.94 -10.76 11.12
C GLY A 33 1.44 -9.31 11.19
N LEU A 34 0.69 -8.36 10.64
CA LEU A 34 1.11 -6.95 10.56
C LEU A 34 0.97 -6.23 11.89
N ILE A 35 -0.02 -6.63 12.68
CA ILE A 35 -0.27 -6.15 14.05
C ILE A 35 -0.48 -7.33 14.98
N LYS A 36 -0.27 -7.11 16.28
CA LYS A 36 -0.45 -8.14 17.32
C LYS A 36 -1.37 -7.64 18.41
N SER A 37 -2.21 -8.54 18.93
CA SER A 37 -2.99 -8.32 20.14
C SER A 37 -2.55 -9.27 21.26
N THR A 38 -2.80 -8.85 22.50
CA THR A 38 -2.86 -9.71 23.68
C THR A 38 -4.33 -10.06 23.97
N ARG A 39 -4.55 -11.06 24.81
CA ARG A 39 -5.89 -11.41 25.31
C ARG A 39 -5.99 -11.07 26.78
N ASN A 40 -7.07 -10.41 27.18
CA ASN A 40 -7.36 -10.21 28.60
C ASN A 40 -8.02 -11.47 29.21
N GLN A 41 -8.32 -11.43 30.51
CA GLN A 41 -8.98 -12.54 31.22
C GLN A 41 -10.35 -12.94 30.62
N GLY A 42 -11.05 -12.00 29.97
CA GLY A 42 -12.31 -12.26 29.26
C GLY A 42 -12.14 -12.70 27.81
N ASN A 43 -10.93 -13.14 27.42
CA ASN A 43 -10.57 -13.55 26.05
C ASN A 43 -10.81 -12.48 24.96
N GLN A 44 -10.89 -11.21 25.34
CA GLN A 44 -11.01 -10.09 24.41
C GLN A 44 -9.64 -9.61 23.96
N ARG A 45 -9.52 -9.26 22.67
CA ARG A 45 -8.31 -8.65 22.12
C ARG A 45 -8.01 -7.31 22.78
N ARG A 46 -6.74 -7.10 23.08
CA ARG A 46 -6.16 -5.87 23.60
C ARG A 46 -4.92 -5.52 22.79
N TYR A 47 -4.77 -4.23 22.50
CA TYR A 47 -3.68 -3.75 21.67
C TYR A 47 -2.86 -2.72 22.44
N SER A 48 -1.54 -2.79 22.31
CA SER A 48 -0.69 -1.72 22.77
C SER A 48 -0.99 -0.44 21.98
N ARG A 49 -0.72 0.74 22.57
CA ARG A 49 -0.92 2.01 21.87
C ARG A 49 -0.04 2.17 20.64
N ALA A 50 1.10 1.47 20.60
CA ALA A 50 2.00 1.43 19.45
C ALA A 50 1.31 0.92 18.17
N VAL A 51 0.25 0.11 18.31
CA VAL A 51 -0.52 -0.39 17.16
C VAL A 51 -1.06 0.75 16.29
N LEU A 52 -1.43 1.90 16.88
CA LEU A 52 -2.00 3.01 16.13
C LEU A 52 -1.00 3.58 15.12
N ARG A 53 0.28 3.68 15.50
CA ARG A 53 1.34 4.11 14.57
C ARG A 53 1.58 3.09 13.47
N ARG A 54 1.52 1.80 13.80
CA ARG A 54 1.68 0.72 12.82
C ARG A 54 0.53 0.71 11.82
N VAL A 55 -0.71 0.84 12.28
CA VAL A 55 -1.90 0.98 11.43
C VAL A 55 -1.82 2.23 10.55
N ALA A 56 -1.39 3.36 11.10
CA ALA A 56 -1.21 4.59 10.30
C ALA A 56 -0.21 4.37 9.15
N LEU A 57 0.91 3.72 9.42
CA LEU A 57 1.93 3.40 8.42
C LEU A 57 1.39 2.44 7.35
N ILE A 58 0.67 1.38 7.74
CA ILE A 58 -0.01 0.48 6.79
C ILE A 58 -0.95 1.27 5.87
N LYS A 59 -1.77 2.18 6.43
CA LYS A 59 -2.69 3.00 5.62
C LYS A 59 -1.98 3.93 4.66
N VAL A 60 -0.88 4.54 5.07
CA VAL A 60 -0.09 5.41 4.18
C VAL A 60 0.45 4.59 3.03
N ALA A 61 1.09 3.45 3.31
CA ALA A 61 1.63 2.59 2.24
C ALA A 61 0.55 2.07 1.29
N GLN A 62 -0.63 1.67 1.81
CA GLN A 62 -1.76 1.28 0.97
C GLN A 62 -2.26 2.43 0.08
N ARG A 63 -2.25 3.68 0.56
CA ARG A 63 -2.62 4.87 -0.24
C ARG A 63 -1.62 5.17 -1.34
N LEU A 64 -0.35 4.81 -1.16
CA LEU A 64 0.67 4.87 -2.20
C LEU A 64 0.52 3.75 -3.24
N GLY A 65 -0.43 2.83 -3.03
CA GLY A 65 -0.68 1.72 -3.93
C GLY A 65 0.25 0.53 -3.73
N ILE A 66 0.92 0.46 -2.58
CA ILE A 66 1.84 -0.64 -2.24
C ILE A 66 1.04 -1.88 -1.81
N PRO A 67 1.31 -3.06 -2.38
CA PRO A 67 0.66 -4.30 -2.00
C PRO A 67 0.87 -4.63 -0.51
N LEU A 68 -0.16 -5.19 0.12
CA LEU A 68 -0.09 -5.52 1.55
C LEU A 68 1.00 -6.56 1.89
N ALA A 69 1.37 -7.42 0.94
CA ALA A 69 2.47 -8.36 1.09
C ALA A 69 3.81 -7.64 1.27
N GLU A 70 4.10 -6.64 0.43
CA GLU A 70 5.31 -5.82 0.51
C GLU A 70 5.35 -4.98 1.78
N ILE A 71 4.20 -4.43 2.20
CA ILE A 71 4.06 -3.76 3.50
C ILE A 71 4.42 -4.74 4.64
N GLY A 72 4.01 -6.00 4.53
CA GLY A 72 4.35 -7.04 5.48
C GLY A 72 5.84 -7.31 5.56
N GLU A 73 6.51 -7.50 4.42
CA GLU A 73 7.96 -7.70 4.38
C GLU A 73 8.73 -6.50 4.96
N ALA A 74 8.33 -5.29 4.60
CA ALA A 74 8.86 -4.06 5.17
C ALA A 74 8.72 -4.00 6.70
N LEU A 75 7.56 -4.40 7.22
CA LEU A 75 7.26 -4.35 8.65
C LEU A 75 7.94 -5.46 9.47
N LYS A 76 8.30 -6.61 8.87
CA LYS A 76 9.04 -7.67 9.56
C LYS A 76 10.39 -7.20 10.09
N ASN A 77 11.01 -6.24 9.42
CA ASN A 77 12.28 -5.64 9.83
C ASN A 77 12.13 -4.70 11.04
N LEU A 78 10.90 -4.41 11.47
CA LEU A 78 10.64 -3.56 12.62
C LEU A 78 10.32 -4.39 13.86
N PRO A 79 10.87 -4.03 15.03
CA PRO A 79 10.53 -4.70 16.27
C PRO A 79 9.03 -4.56 16.59
N ASP A 80 8.41 -5.66 17.02
CA ASP A 80 6.98 -5.73 17.32
C ASP A 80 6.60 -5.09 18.66
N ASN A 81 7.57 -4.90 19.56
CA ASN A 81 7.36 -4.41 20.91
C ASN A 81 7.40 -2.88 21.04
N ARG A 82 7.65 -2.15 19.94
CA ARG A 82 7.65 -0.68 19.94
C ARG A 82 6.95 -0.12 18.72
N ALA A 83 6.53 1.14 18.83
CA ALA A 83 6.08 1.86 17.65
C ALA A 83 7.25 2.07 16.68
N PRO A 84 6.98 2.10 15.35
CA PRO A 84 7.94 2.59 14.37
C PRO A 84 8.44 3.99 14.75
N THR A 85 9.74 4.19 14.65
CA THR A 85 10.46 5.44 14.90
C THR A 85 10.55 6.28 13.63
N ALA A 86 11.04 7.51 13.74
CA ALA A 86 11.32 8.34 12.58
C ALA A 86 12.38 7.72 11.65
N ALA A 87 13.38 7.03 12.20
CA ALA A 87 14.40 6.34 11.42
C ALA A 87 13.81 5.16 10.63
N ASP A 88 12.96 4.36 11.28
CA ASP A 88 12.23 3.28 10.58
C ASP A 88 11.37 3.84 9.45
N TRP A 89 10.69 4.96 9.70
CA TRP A 89 9.90 5.65 8.70
C TRP A 89 10.75 6.14 7.52
N GLN A 90 11.91 6.74 7.78
CA GLN A 90 12.81 7.19 6.71
C GLN A 90 13.25 6.04 5.81
N THR A 91 13.64 4.91 6.39
CA THR A 91 14.04 3.72 5.61
C THR A 91 12.90 3.21 4.72
N LEU A 92 11.70 3.05 5.31
CA LEU A 92 10.54 2.53 4.59
C LEU A 92 10.05 3.51 3.52
N SER A 93 9.91 4.79 3.86
CA SER A 93 9.44 5.82 2.93
C SER A 93 10.41 6.05 1.78
N ALA A 94 11.72 5.91 1.98
CA ALA A 94 12.69 6.00 0.89
C ALA A 94 12.51 4.91 -0.16
N GLN A 95 12.19 3.68 0.26
CA GLN A 95 11.88 2.60 -0.68
C GLN A 95 10.59 2.89 -1.43
N TRP A 96 9.53 3.20 -0.69
CA TRP A 96 8.21 3.47 -1.26
C TRP A 96 8.16 4.70 -2.17
N SER A 97 8.97 5.72 -1.89
CA SER A 97 9.10 6.88 -2.75
C SER A 97 9.65 6.47 -4.11
N ARG A 98 10.68 5.61 -4.16
CA ARG A 98 11.22 5.12 -5.43
C ARG A 98 10.18 4.33 -6.22
N ASP A 99 9.45 3.44 -5.55
CA ASP A 99 8.42 2.64 -6.18
C ASP A 99 7.27 3.51 -6.72
N LEU A 100 6.92 4.58 -5.98
CA LEU A 100 5.92 5.56 -6.40
C LEU A 100 6.41 6.37 -7.61
N ASP A 101 7.65 6.85 -7.58
CA ASP A 101 8.24 7.65 -8.65
C ASP A 101 8.32 6.85 -9.96
N GLU A 102 8.71 5.58 -9.88
CA GLU A 102 8.70 4.66 -11.03
C GLU A 102 7.29 4.52 -11.63
N ARG A 103 6.29 4.30 -10.77
CA ARG A 103 4.90 4.19 -11.20
C ARG A 103 4.36 5.51 -11.77
N ILE A 104 4.75 6.66 -11.22
CA ILE A 104 4.42 7.97 -11.77
C ILE A 104 5.01 8.12 -13.17
N ASN A 105 6.28 7.76 -13.37
CA ASN A 105 6.94 7.84 -14.68
C ASN A 105 6.26 6.96 -15.72
N GLN A 106 5.89 5.73 -15.36
CA GLN A 106 5.12 4.83 -16.22
C GLN A 106 3.75 5.42 -16.58
N LEU A 107 3.02 5.95 -15.60
CA LEU A 107 1.71 6.58 -15.83
C LEU A 107 1.81 7.86 -16.67
N MET A 108 2.86 8.66 -16.48
CA MET A 108 3.13 9.84 -17.31
C MET A 108 3.45 9.43 -18.75
N THR A 109 4.29 8.42 -18.93
CA THR A 109 4.61 7.88 -20.26
C THR A 109 3.34 7.37 -20.97
N LEU A 110 2.50 6.62 -20.26
CA LEU A 110 1.23 6.12 -20.80
C LEU A 110 0.28 7.27 -21.16
N ARG A 111 0.12 8.26 -20.27
CA ARG A 111 -0.68 9.47 -20.54
C ARG A 111 -0.19 10.20 -21.79
N ASP A 112 1.12 10.36 -21.93
CA ASP A 112 1.71 11.10 -23.05
C ASP A 112 1.55 10.32 -24.36
N ARG A 113 1.69 8.98 -24.34
CA ARG A 113 1.35 8.10 -25.49
C ARG A 113 -0.13 8.17 -25.86
N LEU A 114 -1.04 8.20 -24.88
CA LEU A 114 -2.49 8.36 -25.11
C LEU A 114 -2.80 9.70 -25.78
N ASN A 115 -2.21 10.79 -25.28
CA ASN A 115 -2.37 12.12 -25.86
C ASN A 115 -1.77 12.21 -27.27
N GLY A 116 -0.64 11.53 -27.54
CA GLY A 116 -0.08 11.43 -28.89
C GLY A 116 -1.04 10.76 -29.88
N CYS A 117 -1.79 9.74 -29.43
CA CYS A 117 -2.79 9.05 -30.26
C CYS A 117 -4.06 9.88 -30.49
N ILE A 118 -4.48 10.69 -29.50
CA ILE A 118 -5.63 11.60 -29.63
C ILE A 118 -5.24 12.84 -30.47
N GLY A 119 -4.01 13.36 -30.31
CA GLY A 119 -3.49 14.53 -31.02
C GLY A 119 -3.13 14.28 -32.49
N CYS A 120 -2.85 13.03 -32.89
CA CYS A 120 -2.72 12.65 -34.30
C CYS A 120 -4.04 12.85 -35.08
N GLY A 121 -5.20 12.77 -34.41
CA GLY A 121 -6.52 12.83 -35.05
C GLY A 121 -6.79 11.70 -36.06
N CYS A 122 -5.85 10.77 -36.23
CA CYS A 122 -5.85 9.85 -37.36
C CYS A 122 -6.73 8.62 -37.15
N LEU A 123 -6.93 8.15 -35.90
CA LEU A 123 -7.68 6.91 -35.57
C LEU A 123 -7.35 5.70 -36.48
N SER A 124 -6.21 5.77 -37.18
CA SER A 124 -5.83 4.84 -38.24
C SER A 124 -5.28 3.58 -37.61
N MET A 125 -5.79 2.44 -38.09
CA MET A 125 -5.31 1.11 -37.71
C MET A 125 -3.87 0.85 -38.15
N GLU A 126 -3.34 1.63 -39.11
CA GLU A 126 -2.04 1.41 -39.74
C GLU A 126 -0.91 2.22 -39.06
N ALA A 127 -1.24 3.32 -38.37
CA ALA A 127 -0.25 4.30 -37.89
C ALA A 127 -0.13 4.37 -36.35
N CYS A 128 -1.00 3.70 -35.59
CA CYS A 128 -0.97 3.77 -34.13
C CYS A 128 -0.11 2.63 -33.55
N PRO A 129 1.09 2.90 -33.02
CA PRO A 129 1.95 1.87 -32.43
C PRO A 129 1.36 1.24 -31.16
N LEU A 130 0.25 1.76 -30.61
CA LEU A 130 -0.51 1.09 -29.54
C LEU A 130 -1.53 0.08 -30.06
N ARG A 131 -1.84 0.08 -31.36
CA ARG A 131 -2.76 -0.87 -31.98
C ARG A 131 -1.95 -2.00 -32.62
N ASN A 132 -1.90 -3.13 -31.93
CA ASN A 132 -1.39 -4.41 -32.42
C ASN A 132 -2.26 -4.92 -33.59
N GLN A 133 -2.13 -4.31 -34.77
CA GLN A 133 -2.95 -4.61 -35.94
C GLN A 133 -2.77 -6.08 -36.32
N GLY A 134 -3.89 -6.80 -36.44
CA GLY A 134 -3.87 -8.23 -36.78
C GLY A 134 -3.22 -9.13 -35.73
N ASP A 135 -3.06 -8.65 -34.48
CA ASP A 135 -2.47 -9.39 -33.37
C ASP A 135 -1.04 -9.92 -33.64
N VAL A 136 -0.25 -9.22 -34.46
CA VAL A 136 1.10 -9.65 -34.84
C VAL A 136 2.05 -9.85 -33.65
N LEU A 137 1.88 -9.06 -32.58
CA LEU A 137 2.69 -9.18 -31.36
C LEU A 137 2.31 -10.39 -30.50
N GLY A 138 1.18 -11.06 -30.76
CA GLY A 138 0.84 -12.34 -30.13
C GLY A 138 1.87 -13.43 -30.41
N GLN A 139 2.63 -13.32 -31.51
CA GLN A 139 3.75 -14.21 -31.83
C GLN A 139 4.91 -14.10 -30.82
N GLN A 140 4.99 -13.00 -30.07
CA GLN A 140 6.04 -12.74 -29.08
C GLN A 140 5.64 -13.23 -27.68
N GLY A 141 4.44 -13.80 -27.52
CA GLY A 141 3.92 -14.33 -26.26
C GLY A 141 2.77 -13.50 -25.69
N PRO A 142 2.24 -13.89 -24.51
CA PRO A 142 1.16 -13.16 -23.87
C PRO A 142 1.66 -11.83 -23.28
N GLY A 143 0.87 -10.76 -23.40
CA GLY A 143 1.16 -9.50 -22.70
C GLY A 143 0.88 -8.25 -23.53
N ALA A 144 1.03 -7.10 -22.89
CA ALA A 144 0.91 -5.80 -23.54
C ALA A 144 2.27 -5.31 -24.01
N HIS A 145 2.82 -5.94 -25.06
CA HIS A 145 4.16 -5.71 -25.62
C HIS A 145 4.52 -4.24 -25.95
N LEU A 146 3.53 -3.36 -26.02
CA LEU A 146 3.68 -1.93 -26.38
C LEU A 146 3.56 -1.01 -25.16
N LEU A 147 3.39 -1.56 -23.96
CA LEU A 147 3.31 -0.85 -22.68
C LEU A 147 4.59 -0.97 -21.84
N GLU A 148 5.50 -1.88 -22.22
CA GLU A 148 6.81 -2.05 -21.60
C GLU A 148 7.88 -1.11 -22.20
#